data_AF-A0A401FTJ1-F1
#
_entry.id   AF-A0A401FTJ1-F1
#
_cell.length_a   1.000
_cell.length_b   1.000
_cell.length_c   1.000
_cell.angle_alpha   90.00
_cell.angle_beta   90.00
_cell.angle_gamma   90.00
#
_symmetry.space_group_name_H-M   'P 1'
#
loop_
_entity.id
_entity.type
_entity.pdbx_description
1 polymer ?
#
loop_
_entity_poly.entity_id
_entity_poly.type
_entity_poly.pdbx_seq_one_letter_code
_entity_poly.pdbx_strand_id
1 'polypeptide(L)'
;MNTANHRLRTTLMFGLVCGLAFIPATMVLNRLIWPPMPFRLTLWGYFAVYGCFLIRWGKKSPVSLLFPLLLSGTVLVFAESRQSFLLIMLMLLSWLRSGVCFPSAPLKMLIAELLFSFGGGLLVAGFSPHSALTWALGIWLFFLIQSLYFLFFTENTRTRSNAEPDPFECARKAAERILEGRF
;
A
#
# COMPACT_ATOMS: atom_id res chain seq x y z
N MET A 1 -8.59 17.75 10.97
CA MET A 1 -9.01 16.86 9.86
C MET A 1 -8.36 15.48 10.05
N ASN A 2 -9.14 14.41 10.10
CA ASN A 2 -8.64 13.04 10.32
C ASN A 2 -7.66 12.64 9.21
N THR A 3 -6.39 12.44 9.56
CA THR A 3 -5.33 11.94 8.66
C THR A 3 -5.71 10.63 7.97
N ALA A 4 -6.60 9.84 8.58
CA ALA A 4 -7.25 8.64 8.03
C ALA A 4 -8.04 8.91 6.74
N ASN A 5 -9.00 9.85 6.80
CA ASN A 5 -9.90 10.17 5.69
C ASN A 5 -9.15 10.77 4.51
N HIS A 6 -8.07 11.50 4.80
CA HIS A 6 -7.17 12.00 3.77
C HIS A 6 -6.51 10.83 3.01
N ARG A 7 -5.90 9.86 3.72
CA ARG A 7 -5.22 8.69 3.11
C ARG A 7 -6.19 7.80 2.30
N LEU A 8 -7.40 7.61 2.82
CA LEU A 8 -8.46 6.87 2.15
C LEU A 8 -8.86 7.56 0.83
N ARG A 9 -9.20 8.85 0.88
CA ARG A 9 -9.62 9.61 -0.30
C ARG A 9 -8.52 9.65 -1.36
N THR A 10 -7.27 9.85 -0.97
CA THR A 10 -6.14 9.87 -1.92
C THR A 10 -5.90 8.52 -2.57
N THR A 11 -6.02 7.40 -1.84
CA THR A 11 -5.86 6.06 -2.42
C THR A 11 -6.99 5.74 -3.40
N LEU A 12 -8.23 6.14 -3.07
CA LEU A 12 -9.39 5.93 -3.92
C LEU A 12 -9.32 6.78 -5.21
N MET A 13 -8.96 8.06 -5.09
CA MET A 13 -8.77 8.93 -6.26
C MET A 13 -7.60 8.46 -7.13
N PHE A 14 -6.49 8.04 -6.50
CA PHE A 14 -5.35 7.50 -7.24
C PHE A 14 -5.71 6.20 -7.96
N GLY A 15 -6.44 5.28 -7.31
CA GLY A 15 -6.92 4.05 -7.93
C GLY A 15 -7.83 4.31 -9.14
N LEU A 16 -8.73 5.30 -9.05
CA LEU A 16 -9.59 5.71 -10.16
C LEU A 16 -8.75 6.24 -11.34
N VAL A 17 -7.78 7.12 -11.04
CA VAL A 17 -6.86 7.66 -12.06
C VAL A 17 -6.04 6.55 -12.70
N CYS A 18 -5.48 5.62 -11.92
CA CYS A 18 -4.72 4.49 -12.44
C CYS A 18 -5.55 3.57 -13.33
N GLY A 19 -6.80 3.28 -12.94
CA GLY A 19 -7.73 2.49 -13.74
C GLY A 19 -8.06 3.16 -15.08
N LEU A 20 -8.45 4.43 -15.05
CA LEU A 20 -8.78 5.21 -16.26
C LEU A 20 -7.56 5.43 -17.16
N ALA A 21 -6.40 5.74 -16.57
CA ALA A 21 -5.17 6.02 -17.31
C ALA A 21 -4.50 4.76 -17.85
N PHE A 22 -4.87 3.56 -17.39
CA PHE A 22 -4.20 2.33 -17.80
C PHE A 22 -4.31 2.06 -19.31
N ILE A 23 -5.52 2.20 -19.87
CA ILE A 23 -5.76 1.99 -21.31
C ILE A 23 -4.98 2.99 -22.17
N PRO A 24 -5.10 4.33 -21.98
CA PRO A 24 -4.34 5.27 -22.79
C PRO A 24 -2.82 5.16 -22.54
N ALA A 25 -2.37 4.92 -21.31
CA ALA A 25 -0.95 4.76 -21.03
C ALA A 25 -0.36 3.53 -21.74
N THR A 26 -1.02 2.38 -21.65
CA THR A 26 -0.57 1.18 -22.36
C THR A 26 -0.65 1.35 -23.87
N MET A 27 -1.66 2.04 -24.42
CA MET A 27 -1.73 2.37 -25.85
C MET A 27 -0.56 3.25 -26.32
N VAL A 28 -0.22 4.29 -25.57
CA VAL A 28 0.91 5.18 -25.90
C VAL A 28 2.23 4.42 -25.82
N LEU A 29 2.47 3.67 -24.73
CA LEU A 29 3.70 2.90 -24.60
C LEU A 29 3.81 1.79 -25.65
N ASN A 30 2.70 1.20 -26.08
CA ASN A 30 2.70 0.16 -27.12
C ASN A 30 3.08 0.70 -28.51
N ARG A 31 2.98 2.02 -28.73
CA ARG A 31 3.53 2.67 -29.95
C ARG A 31 5.03 2.89 -29.87
N LEU A 32 5.57 3.00 -28.66
CA LEU A 32 6.97 3.34 -28.43
C LEU A 32 7.85 2.11 -28.17
N ILE A 33 7.29 1.07 -27.56
CA ILE A 33 8.04 -0.06 -27.00
C ILE A 33 7.40 -1.38 -27.40
N TRP A 34 8.24 -2.40 -27.64
CA TRP A 34 7.81 -3.75 -27.99
C TRP A 34 7.09 -4.46 -26.83
N PRO A 35 5.98 -5.18 -27.10
CA PRO A 35 5.35 -6.06 -26.11
C PRO A 35 6.34 -7.10 -25.55
N PRO A 36 6.31 -7.43 -24.24
CA PRO A 36 5.31 -7.09 -23.21
C PRO A 36 5.68 -5.89 -22.30
N MET A 37 6.72 -5.12 -22.63
CA MET A 37 7.23 -4.04 -21.78
C MET A 37 6.23 -2.92 -21.44
N PRO A 38 5.31 -2.49 -22.33
CA PRO A 38 4.33 -1.45 -22.02
C PRO A 38 3.50 -1.74 -20.77
N PHE A 39 3.11 -3.00 -20.57
CA PHE A 39 2.34 -3.46 -19.42
C PHE A 39 3.16 -3.40 -18.12
N ARG A 40 4.42 -3.84 -18.17
CA ARG A 40 5.29 -3.88 -16.98
C ARG A 40 5.69 -2.49 -16.54
N LEU A 41 5.98 -1.61 -17.49
CA LEU A 41 6.36 -0.22 -17.23
C LEU A 41 5.20 0.60 -16.64
N THR A 42 3.98 0.43 -17.12
CA THR A 42 2.82 1.14 -16.54
C THR A 42 2.57 0.72 -15.10
N LEU A 43 2.61 -0.57 -14.80
CA LEU A 43 2.45 -1.06 -13.44
C LEU A 43 3.61 -0.65 -12.52
N TRP A 44 4.85 -0.69 -13.00
CA TRP A 44 6.00 -0.20 -12.25
C TRP A 44 5.89 1.30 -11.96
N GLY A 45 5.42 2.09 -12.92
CA GLY A 45 5.15 3.52 -12.72
C GLY A 45 4.09 3.76 -11.65
N TYR A 46 3.00 2.99 -11.66
CA TYR A 46 1.97 3.05 -10.62
C TYR A 46 2.51 2.68 -9.24
N PHE A 47 3.35 1.64 -9.17
CA PHE A 47 4.03 1.24 -7.95
C PHE A 47 4.95 2.36 -7.40
N ALA A 48 5.73 3.00 -8.28
CA ALA A 48 6.62 4.09 -7.90
C ALA A 48 5.86 5.28 -7.31
N VAL A 49 4.81 5.73 -8.01
CA VAL A 49 3.99 6.88 -7.56
C VAL A 49 3.27 6.54 -6.25
N TYR A 50 2.69 5.34 -6.15
CA TYR A 50 2.02 4.91 -4.93
C TYR A 50 3.00 4.75 -3.75
N GLY A 51 4.21 4.25 -4.01
CA GLY A 51 5.26 4.14 -3.01
C GLY A 51 5.71 5.50 -2.44
N CYS A 52 5.78 6.53 -3.28
CA CYS A 52 6.00 7.91 -2.84
C CYS A 52 4.90 8.39 -1.88
N PHE A 53 3.63 8.10 -2.18
CA PHE A 53 2.53 8.43 -1.27
C PHE A 53 2.63 7.67 0.06
N LEU A 54 2.94 6.37 0.02
CA LEU A 54 3.09 5.54 1.22
C LEU A 54 4.20 6.06 2.15
N ILE A 55 5.37 6.39 1.62
CA ILE A 55 6.48 6.91 2.42
C ILE A 55 6.16 8.28 3.00
N ARG A 56 5.49 9.15 2.23
CA ARG A 56 5.02 10.45 2.72
C ARG A 56 4.02 10.27 3.86
N TRP A 57 3.17 9.25 3.82
CA TRP A 57 2.24 8.93 4.90
C TRP A 57 2.90 8.26 6.10
N GLY A 58 3.92 7.44 5.87
CA GLY A 58 4.75 6.80 6.91
C GLY A 58 5.78 7.74 7.56
N LYS A 59 5.91 8.98 7.07
CA LYS A 59 6.95 9.95 7.50
C LYS A 59 8.37 9.36 7.49
N LYS A 60 8.66 8.45 6.55
CA LYS A 60 9.97 7.82 6.40
C LYS A 60 10.82 8.58 5.37
N SER A 61 12.13 8.33 5.39
CA SER A 61 13.04 8.93 4.40
C SER A 61 12.73 8.41 2.99
N PRO A 62 12.82 9.26 1.95
CA PRO A 62 12.60 8.84 0.57
C PRO A 62 13.64 7.81 0.09
N VAL A 63 14.81 7.76 0.73
CA VAL A 63 15.85 6.76 0.47
C VAL A 63 15.34 5.34 0.73
N SER A 64 14.39 5.16 1.65
CA SER A 64 13.79 3.85 1.89
C SER A 64 12.91 3.35 0.74
N LEU A 65 12.53 4.22 -0.20
CA LEU A 65 11.87 3.82 -1.46
C LEU A 65 12.85 3.27 -2.47
N LEU A 66 14.11 3.73 -2.41
CA LEU A 66 15.10 3.47 -3.44
C LEU A 66 15.32 1.96 -3.59
N PHE A 67 15.44 1.25 -2.47
CA PHE A 67 15.65 -0.19 -2.50
C PHE A 67 14.46 -0.97 -3.10
N PRO A 68 13.20 -0.80 -2.64
CA PRO A 68 12.05 -1.42 -3.30
C PRO A 68 11.87 -1.01 -4.77
N LEU A 69 12.22 0.23 -5.12
CA LEU A 69 12.11 0.72 -6.49
C LEU A 69 13.17 0.10 -7.42
N LEU A 70 14.41 -0.03 -6.95
CA LEU A 70 15.48 -0.70 -7.68
C LEU A 70 15.18 -2.19 -7.84
N LEU A 71 14.72 -2.85 -6.78
CA LEU A 71 14.35 -4.26 -6.80
C LEU A 71 13.15 -4.53 -7.72
N SER A 72 12.14 -3.67 -7.72
CA SER A 72 11.02 -3.76 -8.67
C SER A 72 11.47 -3.47 -10.12
N GLY A 73 12.49 -2.64 -10.31
CA GLY A 73 13.13 -2.38 -11.60
C GLY A 73 13.90 -3.58 -12.16
N THR A 74 14.58 -4.37 -11.32
CA THR A 74 15.21 -5.61 -11.78
C THR A 74 14.15 -6.63 -12.20
N VAL A 75 13.09 -6.78 -11.41
CA VAL A 75 11.96 -7.67 -11.71
C VAL A 75 11.27 -7.30 -13.04
N LEU A 76 11.22 -6.01 -13.39
CA LEU A 76 10.69 -5.54 -14.68
C LEU A 76 11.41 -6.16 -15.87
N VAL A 77 12.74 -6.28 -15.79
CA VAL A 77 13.59 -6.82 -16.87
C VAL A 77 13.65 -8.35 -16.82
N PHE A 78 13.82 -8.93 -15.64
CA PHE A 78 14.12 -10.36 -15.48
C PHE A 78 12.89 -11.27 -15.32
N ALA A 79 11.69 -10.75 -15.11
CA ALA A 79 10.52 -11.60 -14.97
C ALA A 79 10.19 -12.30 -16.31
N GLU A 80 10.16 -13.63 -16.31
CA GLU A 80 9.81 -14.41 -17.52
C GLU A 80 8.29 -14.40 -17.79
N SER A 81 7.47 -14.43 -16.75
CA SER A 81 6.01 -14.49 -16.85
C SER A 81 5.33 -13.20 -16.37
N ARG A 82 4.17 -12.88 -16.98
CA ARG A 82 3.29 -11.79 -16.52
C ARG A 82 2.79 -12.03 -15.10
N GLN A 83 2.52 -13.29 -14.73
CA GLN A 83 2.00 -13.65 -13.41
C GLN A 83 3.09 -13.55 -12.33
N SER A 84 4.31 -14.03 -12.62
CA SER A 84 5.41 -13.93 -11.66
C SER A 84 5.78 -12.47 -11.37
N PHE A 85 5.77 -11.62 -12.41
CA PHE A 85 5.94 -10.18 -12.26
C PHE A 85 4.92 -9.57 -11.28
N LEU A 86 3.64 -9.90 -11.44
CA LEU A 86 2.57 -9.38 -10.58
C LEU A 86 2.69 -9.86 -9.13
N LEU A 87 2.95 -11.15 -8.92
CA LEU A 87 3.12 -11.71 -7.58
C LEU A 87 4.29 -11.05 -6.85
N ILE A 88 5.41 -10.85 -7.54
CA ILE A 88 6.58 -10.18 -6.96
C ILE A 88 6.26 -8.71 -6.66
N MET A 89 5.59 -7.99 -7.55
CA MET A 89 5.16 -6.60 -7.30
C MET A 89 4.24 -6.49 -6.08
N LEU A 90 3.30 -7.42 -5.90
CA LEU A 90 2.40 -7.46 -4.74
C LEU A 90 3.17 -7.76 -3.45
N MET A 91 4.16 -8.65 -3.49
CA MET A 91 5.05 -8.92 -2.36
C MET A 91 5.87 -7.68 -1.99
N LEU A 92 6.44 -6.98 -2.99
CA LEU A 92 7.20 -5.75 -2.76
C LEU A 92 6.33 -4.62 -2.19
N LEU A 93 5.06 -4.55 -2.61
CA LEU A 93 4.13 -3.57 -2.05
C LEU A 93 3.78 -3.87 -0.59
N SER A 94 3.49 -5.14 -0.29
CA SER A 94 3.24 -5.62 1.07
C SER A 94 4.46 -5.35 1.97
N TRP A 95 5.67 -5.57 1.45
CA TRP A 95 6.93 -5.26 2.13
C TRP A 95 7.10 -3.77 2.38
N LEU A 96 6.92 -2.92 1.36
CA LEU A 96 7.07 -1.47 1.48
C LEU A 96 6.12 -0.91 2.55
N ARG A 97 4.93 -1.48 2.64
CA ARG A 97 3.91 -0.96 3.54
C ARG A 97 4.06 -1.50 4.97
N SER A 98 4.18 -2.81 5.16
CA SER A 98 4.34 -3.38 6.51
C SER A 98 5.77 -3.31 7.06
N GLY A 99 6.79 -3.47 6.21
CA GLY A 99 8.19 -3.49 6.65
C GLY A 99 8.78 -2.10 6.84
N VAL A 100 8.46 -1.16 5.95
CA VAL A 100 9.05 0.19 5.97
C VAL A 100 8.12 1.23 6.58
N CYS A 101 6.87 1.29 6.13
CA CYS A 101 5.97 2.40 6.48
C CYS A 101 5.26 2.19 7.84
N PHE A 102 4.89 0.96 8.21
CA PHE A 102 4.10 0.67 9.42
C PHE A 102 4.62 -0.55 10.22
N PRO A 103 5.86 -0.51 10.75
CA PRO A 103 6.49 -1.64 11.43
C PRO A 103 5.79 -2.09 12.74
N SER A 104 4.88 -1.28 13.30
CA SER A 104 4.19 -1.55 14.57
C SER A 104 2.75 -2.07 14.41
N ALA A 105 2.37 -2.54 13.22
CA ALA A 105 1.04 -3.09 12.98
C ALA A 105 0.92 -4.50 13.60
N PRO A 106 -0.13 -4.80 14.39
CA PRO A 106 -0.32 -6.14 14.96
C PRO A 106 -0.37 -7.21 13.86
N LEU A 107 0.06 -8.44 14.16
CA LEU A 107 0.05 -9.60 13.25
C LEU A 107 -1.27 -9.78 12.45
N LYS A 108 -2.41 -9.38 13.04
CA LYS A 108 -3.74 -9.37 12.40
C LYS A 108 -3.83 -8.38 11.22
N MET A 109 -3.20 -7.22 11.30
CA MET A 109 -3.08 -6.24 10.21
C MET A 109 -2.21 -6.79 9.08
N LEU A 110 -1.11 -7.46 9.42
CA LEU A 110 -0.22 -8.13 8.46
C LEU A 110 -0.94 -9.24 7.69
N ILE A 111 -1.70 -10.10 8.39
CA ILE A 111 -2.50 -11.16 7.77
C ILE A 111 -3.59 -10.57 6.88
N ALA A 112 -4.30 -9.53 7.33
CA ALA A 112 -5.31 -8.88 6.51
C ALA A 112 -4.70 -8.16 5.29
N GLU A 113 -3.52 -7.58 5.43
CA GLU A 113 -2.79 -6.95 4.34
C GLU A 113 -2.31 -7.97 3.31
N LEU A 114 -1.84 -9.14 3.76
CA LEU A 114 -1.57 -10.27 2.88
C LEU A 114 -2.87 -10.72 2.21
N LEU A 115 -3.96 -10.89 2.96
CA LEU A 115 -5.24 -11.34 2.41
C LEU A 115 -5.84 -10.36 1.41
N PHE A 116 -5.73 -9.05 1.64
CA PHE A 116 -6.23 -8.01 0.74
C PHE A 116 -5.32 -7.82 -0.48
N SER A 117 -4.00 -7.93 -0.32
CA SER A 117 -3.05 -7.81 -1.43
C SER A 117 -3.05 -9.07 -2.30
N PHE A 118 -3.08 -10.25 -1.69
CA PHE A 118 -3.19 -11.54 -2.37
C PHE A 118 -4.58 -11.74 -2.93
N GLY A 119 -5.65 -11.41 -2.19
CA GLY A 119 -7.04 -11.48 -2.65
C GLY A 119 -7.34 -10.51 -3.79
N GLY A 120 -6.80 -9.28 -3.73
CA GLY A 120 -6.85 -8.35 -4.86
C GLY A 120 -6.09 -8.88 -6.08
N GLY A 121 -4.89 -9.44 -5.88
CA GLY A 121 -4.11 -10.09 -6.95
C GLY A 121 -4.81 -11.32 -7.55
N LEU A 122 -5.48 -12.12 -6.71
CA LEU A 122 -6.22 -13.30 -7.12
C LEU A 122 -7.50 -12.95 -7.86
N LEU A 123 -8.17 -11.85 -7.48
CA LEU A 123 -9.28 -11.29 -8.24
C LEU A 123 -8.81 -10.83 -9.62
N VAL A 124 -7.70 -10.10 -9.70
CA VAL A 124 -7.11 -9.68 -10.99
C VAL A 124 -6.72 -10.89 -11.86
N ALA A 125 -6.17 -11.94 -11.26
CA ALA A 125 -5.80 -13.17 -11.96
C ALA A 125 -7.02 -14.02 -12.36
N GLY A 126 -8.04 -14.08 -11.49
CA GLY A 126 -9.29 -14.84 -11.67
C GLY A 126 -10.20 -14.25 -12.74
N PHE A 127 -10.15 -12.94 -12.96
CA PHE A 127 -10.81 -12.28 -14.09
C PHE A 127 -10.17 -12.58 -15.46
N SER A 128 -9.21 -13.51 -15.54
CA SER A 128 -8.60 -14.07 -16.77
C SER A 128 -8.45 -13.03 -17.89
N PRO A 129 -7.52 -12.08 -17.74
CA PRO A 129 -7.64 -10.79 -18.41
C PRO A 129 -7.21 -10.89 -19.87
N HIS A 130 -8.17 -11.18 -20.74
CA HIS A 130 -8.01 -11.18 -22.20
C HIS A 130 -8.13 -9.77 -22.81
N SER A 131 -8.50 -8.74 -22.03
CA SER A 131 -8.69 -7.37 -22.54
C SER A 131 -8.04 -6.30 -21.66
N ALA A 132 -7.70 -5.16 -22.25
CA ALA A 132 -7.17 -4.01 -21.51
C ALA A 132 -8.17 -3.47 -20.46
N LEU A 133 -9.47 -3.68 -20.68
CA LEU A 133 -10.54 -3.25 -19.80
C LEU A 133 -10.59 -4.09 -18.51
N THR A 134 -10.39 -5.40 -18.58
CA THR A 134 -10.32 -6.24 -17.37
C THR A 134 -9.11 -5.91 -16.52
N TRP A 135 -7.98 -5.55 -17.13
CA TRP A 135 -6.82 -5.02 -16.41
C TRP A 135 -7.09 -3.68 -15.73
N ALA A 136 -7.71 -2.73 -16.42
CA ALA A 136 -8.08 -1.43 -15.86
C ALA A 136 -9.01 -1.58 -14.64
N LEU A 137 -10.03 -2.44 -14.77
CA LEU A 137 -10.94 -2.76 -13.67
C LEU A 137 -10.22 -3.48 -12.52
N GLY A 138 -9.31 -4.40 -12.83
CA GLY A 138 -8.51 -5.11 -11.84
C GLY A 138 -7.62 -4.16 -11.02
N ILE A 139 -6.95 -3.22 -11.67
CA ILE A 139 -6.13 -2.19 -11.01
C ILE A 139 -7.01 -1.30 -10.12
N TRP A 140 -8.16 -0.87 -10.63
CA TRP A 140 -9.09 -0.05 -9.85
C TRP A 140 -9.61 -0.80 -8.63
N LEU A 141 -10.05 -2.05 -8.79
CA LEU A 141 -10.54 -2.91 -7.71
C LEU A 141 -9.45 -3.18 -6.67
N PHE A 142 -8.20 -3.38 -7.11
CA PHE A 142 -7.06 -3.54 -6.23
C PHE A 142 -6.89 -2.30 -5.33
N PHE A 143 -6.86 -1.10 -5.89
CA PHE A 143 -6.74 0.13 -5.10
C PHE A 143 -7.98 0.39 -4.22
N LEU A 144 -9.16 0.01 -4.68
CA LEU A 144 -10.38 0.07 -3.89
C LEU A 144 -10.25 -0.82 -2.65
N ILE A 145 -9.86 -2.08 -2.81
CA ILE A 145 -9.57 -3.00 -1.71
C ILE A 145 -8.49 -2.45 -0.77
N GLN A 146 -7.40 -1.89 -1.32
CA GLN A 146 -6.34 -1.26 -0.52
C GLN A 146 -6.86 -0.04 0.27
N SER A 147 -7.84 0.69 -0.25
CA SER A 147 -8.47 1.80 0.48
C SER A 147 -9.33 1.31 1.65
N LEU A 148 -10.01 0.15 1.53
CA LEU A 148 -10.78 -0.45 2.62
C LEU A 148 -9.88 -0.82 3.81
N TYR A 149 -8.61 -1.20 3.58
CA TYR A 149 -7.67 -1.42 4.68
C TYR A 149 -7.59 -0.19 5.59
N PHE A 150 -7.48 1.01 5.02
CA PHE A 150 -7.36 2.23 5.84
C PHE A 150 -8.62 2.53 6.63
N LEU A 151 -9.80 2.13 6.14
CA LEU A 151 -11.06 2.23 6.87
C LEU A 151 -11.05 1.34 8.12
N PHE A 152 -10.84 0.04 7.94
CA PHE A 152 -10.91 -0.92 9.05
C PHE A 152 -9.77 -0.79 10.07
N PHE A 153 -8.55 -0.50 9.60
CA PHE A 153 -7.37 -0.56 10.46
C PHE A 153 -6.92 0.79 11.03
N THR A 154 -7.36 1.93 10.46
CA THR A 154 -7.07 3.23 11.06
C THR A 154 -7.97 3.54 12.28
N GLU A 155 -9.23 3.11 12.28
CA GLU A 155 -10.08 3.28 13.47
C GLU A 155 -9.54 2.51 14.67
N ASN A 156 -9.02 1.30 14.44
CA ASN A 156 -8.51 0.42 15.48
C ASN A 156 -7.15 0.85 16.07
N THR A 157 -6.36 1.64 15.34
CA THR A 157 -5.13 2.24 15.88
C THR A 157 -5.42 3.48 16.71
N ARG A 158 -6.54 4.17 16.45
CA ARG A 158 -6.95 5.33 17.24
C ARG A 158 -7.40 4.94 18.64
N THR A 159 -8.15 3.84 18.77
CA THR A 159 -8.54 3.28 20.07
C THR A 159 -7.34 2.80 20.90
N ARG A 160 -6.21 2.44 20.28
CA ARG A 160 -4.99 2.02 20.99
C ARG A 160 -3.97 3.14 21.24
N SER A 161 -3.86 4.12 20.34
CA SER A 161 -2.85 5.19 20.43
C SER A 161 -3.37 6.46 21.09
N ASN A 162 -4.70 6.66 21.12
CA ASN A 162 -5.37 7.71 21.91
C ASN A 162 -6.15 7.09 23.08
N ALA A 163 -5.65 6.00 23.66
CA ALA A 163 -5.87 5.82 25.09
C ALA A 163 -5.06 6.92 25.77
N GLU A 164 -5.64 8.13 25.77
CA GLU A 164 -5.28 9.19 26.69
C GLU A 164 -5.15 8.48 28.05
N PRO A 165 -3.95 8.50 28.66
CA PRO A 165 -3.71 7.71 29.85
C PRO A 165 -4.81 8.11 30.83
N ASP A 166 -5.59 7.10 31.25
CA ASP A 166 -6.75 7.30 32.10
C ASP A 166 -6.35 8.29 33.22
N PRO A 167 -7.08 9.40 33.40
CA PRO A 167 -6.74 10.40 34.41
C PRO A 167 -6.47 9.77 35.78
N PHE A 168 -7.13 8.64 36.09
CA PHE A 168 -6.88 7.84 37.29
C PHE A 168 -5.55 7.08 37.28
N GLU A 169 -5.11 6.52 36.15
CA GLU A 169 -3.77 5.93 35.98
C GLU A 169 -2.66 6.98 36.15
N CYS A 170 -2.87 8.19 35.60
CA CYS A 170 -1.95 9.31 35.78
C CYS A 170 -1.90 9.79 37.23
N ALA A 171 -3.06 9.91 37.89
CA ALA A 171 -3.16 10.26 39.31
C ALA A 171 -2.51 9.20 40.21
N ARG A 172 -2.71 7.90 39.92
CA ARG A 172 -2.06 6.81 40.66
C ARG A 172 -0.53 6.87 40.53
N LYS A 173 0.00 7.02 39.31
CA LYS A 173 1.45 7.12 39.08
C LYS A 173 2.08 8.38 39.67
N ALA A 174 1.31 9.45 39.82
CA ALA A 174 1.74 10.65 40.53
C ALA A 174 1.79 10.40 42.04
N ALA A 175 0.77 9.75 42.61
CA ALA A 175 0.74 9.36 44.02
C ALA A 175 1.86 8.37 44.38
N GLU A 176 2.11 7.37 43.54
CA GLU A 176 3.22 6.40 43.70
C GLU A 176 4.58 7.11 43.73
N ARG A 177 4.81 8.09 42.84
CA ARG A 177 6.06 8.89 42.86
C ARG A 177 6.26 9.70 44.14
N ILE A 178 5.17 10.23 44.70
CA ILE A 178 5.20 10.96 45.99
C ILE A 178 5.53 9.99 47.13
N LEU A 179 4.97 8.79 47.13
CA LEU A 179 5.21 7.76 48.14
C LEU A 179 6.62 7.17 48.06
N GLU A 180 7.21 7.08 46.86
CA GLU A 180 8.57 6.59 46.65
C GLU A 180 9.67 7.66 46.87
N GLY A 181 9.29 8.90 47.19
CA GLY A 181 10.23 9.98 47.51
C GLY A 181 11.13 10.42 46.34
N ARG A 182 10.77 10.08 45.09
CA ARG A 182 11.48 10.52 43.89
C ARG A 182 10.86 11.82 43.38
N PHE A 183 11.43 12.94 43.83
CA PHE A 183 11.15 14.28 43.33
C PHE A 183 12.10 14.63 42.17
#